data_AF-A0A2Z5YU23-F1
#
_entry.id   AF-A0A2Z5YU23-F1
#
_cell.length_a   1.000
_cell.length_b   1.000
_cell.length_c   1.000
_cell.angle_alpha   90.00
_cell.angle_beta   90.00
_cell.angle_gamma   90.00
#
_symmetry.space_group_name_H-M   'P 1'
#
loop_
_entity.id
_entity.type
_entity.pdbx_description
1 polymer ?
#
loop_
_entity_poly.entity_id
_entity_poly.type
_entity_poly.pdbx_seq_one_letter_code
_entity_poly.pdbx_strand_id
1 'polypeptide(L)'
;MAADFHNDHDWWTATAALAVWAAHFGLAWSVSSVLPGDPVVLWITLALTLAAFAALAALWRWKRIRSIVSVAGLGIALAGVAVLWDFLPVLMA
;
A
#
# COMPACT_ATOMS: atom_id res chain seq x y z
N MET A 1 15.22 20.40 -26.18
CA MET A 1 14.06 19.87 -25.44
C MET A 1 14.34 18.42 -25.16
N ALA A 2 14.61 18.04 -23.90
CA ALA A 2 14.67 16.63 -23.55
C ALA A 2 13.24 16.07 -23.63
N ALA A 3 13.02 15.02 -24.42
CA ALA A 3 11.74 14.35 -24.45
C ALA A 3 11.47 13.73 -23.07
N ASP A 4 10.34 14.08 -22.45
CA ASP A 4 9.88 13.41 -21.24
C ASP A 4 9.63 11.93 -21.58
N PHE A 5 10.55 11.05 -21.18
CA PHE A 5 10.39 9.60 -21.32
C PHE A 5 9.32 9.12 -20.35
N HIS A 6 8.17 8.68 -20.89
CA HIS A 6 7.06 8.14 -20.12
C HIS A 6 7.11 6.61 -20.21
N ASN A 7 7.34 5.95 -19.08
CA ASN A 7 7.31 4.50 -19.02
C ASN A 7 5.90 4.04 -18.61
N ASP A 8 5.00 3.89 -19.58
CA ASP A 8 3.64 3.38 -19.34
C ASP A 8 3.63 1.94 -18.79
N HIS A 9 4.76 1.24 -18.89
CA HIS A 9 4.98 -0.13 -18.45
C HIS A 9 6.02 -0.22 -17.31
N ASP A 10 5.98 0.71 -16.35
CA ASP A 10 6.84 0.65 -15.16
C ASP A 10 6.39 -0.45 -14.18
N TRP A 11 6.78 -1.68 -14.51
CA TRP A 11 6.57 -2.86 -13.68
C TRP A 11 7.30 -2.79 -12.35
N TRP A 12 8.44 -2.10 -12.26
CA TRP A 12 9.18 -1.98 -11.01
C TRP A 12 8.37 -1.21 -9.96
N THR A 13 7.76 -0.10 -10.36
CA THR A 13 6.91 0.68 -9.46
C THR A 13 5.66 -0.10 -9.06
N ALA A 14 5.07 -0.88 -9.97
CA ALA A 14 3.95 -1.78 -9.62
C ALA A 14 4.37 -2.85 -8.61
N THR A 15 5.53 -3.49 -8.79
CA THR A 15 6.10 -4.46 -7.84
C THR A 15 6.39 -3.80 -6.48
N ALA A 16 6.95 -2.59 -6.46
CA ALA A 16 7.20 -1.87 -5.23
C ALA A 16 5.90 -1.55 -4.48
N ALA A 17 4.82 -1.19 -5.19
CA ALA A 17 3.51 -0.96 -4.58
C ALA A 17 2.95 -2.24 -3.94
N LEU A 18 3.05 -3.38 -4.64
CA LEU A 18 2.65 -4.67 -4.10
C LEU A 18 3.51 -5.10 -2.90
N ALA A 19 4.81 -4.77 -2.90
CA ALA A 19 5.68 -5.02 -1.77
C ALA A 19 5.28 -4.21 -0.53
N VAL A 20 4.84 -2.95 -0.71
CA VAL A 20 4.29 -2.14 0.39
C VAL A 20 3.05 -2.78 0.97
N TRP A 21 2.13 -3.24 0.12
CA TRP A 21 0.95 -3.99 0.59
C TRP A 21 1.34 -5.26 1.35
N ALA A 22 2.20 -6.11 0.77
CA ALA A 22 2.59 -7.37 1.41
C ALA A 22 3.28 -7.17 2.77
N ALA A 23 4.10 -6.11 2.89
CA ALA A 23 4.72 -5.73 4.15
C ALA A 23 3.68 -5.28 5.19
N HIS A 24 2.71 -4.45 4.78
CA HIS A 24 1.60 -4.04 5.65
C HIS A 24 0.79 -5.26 6.13
N PHE A 25 0.36 -6.12 5.21
CA PHE A 25 -0.38 -7.34 5.53
C PHE A 25 0.37 -8.22 6.53
N GLY A 26 1.66 -8.50 6.25
CA GLY A 26 2.48 -9.34 7.12
C GLY A 26 2.64 -8.77 8.53
N LEU A 27 2.79 -7.45 8.65
CA LEU A 27 2.87 -6.77 9.95
C LEU A 27 1.53 -6.80 10.69
N ALA A 28 0.43 -6.44 10.02
CA ALA A 28 -0.91 -6.47 10.60
C ALA A 28 -1.29 -7.88 11.10
N TRP A 29 -1.01 -8.91 10.28
CA TRP A 29 -1.22 -10.30 10.63
C TRP A 29 -0.35 -10.75 11.82
N SER A 30 0.90 -10.29 11.88
CA SER A 30 1.79 -10.60 13.00
C SER A 30 1.29 -9.98 14.30
N VAL A 31 0.81 -8.73 14.25
CA VAL A 31 0.26 -8.03 15.41
C VAL A 31 -0.98 -8.75 15.95
N SER A 32 -1.91 -9.13 15.08
CA SER A 32 -3.12 -9.85 15.50
C SER A 32 -2.82 -11.25 16.05
N SER A 33 -1.77 -11.91 15.54
CA SER A 33 -1.33 -13.21 16.04
C SER A 33 -0.66 -13.13 17.41
N VAL A 34 0.07 -12.05 17.70
CA VAL A 34 0.78 -11.87 18.99
C VAL A 34 -0.14 -11.34 20.08
N LEU A 35 -1.12 -10.50 19.74
CA LEU A 35 -2.03 -9.84 20.68
C LEU A 35 -3.50 -10.21 20.40
N PRO A 36 -3.88 -11.49 20.52
CA PRO A 36 -5.21 -11.93 20.12
C PRO A 36 -6.30 -11.30 21.01
N GLY A 37 -7.25 -10.60 20.40
CA GLY A 37 -8.41 -10.00 21.09
C GLY A 37 -8.09 -8.74 21.89
N ASP A 38 -6.86 -8.22 21.83
CA ASP A 38 -6.51 -6.96 22.51
C ASP A 38 -6.98 -5.75 21.68
N PRO A 39 -7.74 -4.80 22.27
CA PRO A 39 -8.17 -3.59 21.55
C PRO A 39 -7.02 -2.73 21.03
N VAL A 40 -5.78 -2.89 21.54
CA VAL A 40 -4.60 -2.17 21.04
C VAL A 40 -4.27 -2.54 19.58
N VAL A 41 -4.66 -3.74 19.13
CA VAL A 41 -4.44 -4.22 17.74
C VAL A 41 -5.05 -3.26 16.73
N LEU A 42 -6.20 -2.67 17.04
CA LEU A 42 -6.86 -1.67 16.19
C LEU A 42 -5.93 -0.48 15.92
N TRP A 43 -5.36 0.09 16.97
CA TRP A 43 -4.53 1.30 16.87
C TRP A 43 -3.21 1.03 16.18
N ILE A 44 -2.58 -0.12 16.44
CA ILE A 44 -1.34 -0.51 15.77
C ILE A 44 -1.61 -0.75 14.29
N THR A 45 -2.66 -1.50 13.96
CA THR A 45 -3.01 -1.77 12.55
C THR A 45 -3.38 -0.48 11.83
N LEU A 46 -4.11 0.43 12.46
CA LEU A 46 -4.41 1.75 11.90
C LEU A 46 -3.13 2.54 11.59
N ALA A 47 -2.17 2.57 12.51
CA ALA A 47 -0.89 3.24 12.28
C ALA A 47 -0.12 2.61 11.11
N LEU A 48 -0.10 1.28 11.00
CA LEU A 48 0.49 0.56 9.87
C LEU A 48 -0.22 0.88 8.55
N THR A 49 -1.54 0.93 8.54
CA THR A 49 -2.36 1.27 7.37
C THR A 49 -2.06 2.70 6.89
N LEU A 50 -1.97 3.66 7.80
CA LEU A 50 -1.59 5.04 7.46
C LEU A 50 -0.16 5.12 6.91
N ALA A 51 0.78 4.37 7.49
CA ALA A 51 2.15 4.30 6.99
C ALA A 51 2.21 3.69 5.58
N ALA A 52 1.41 2.64 5.30
CA ALA A 52 1.31 2.04 3.97
C ALA A 52 0.75 3.03 2.94
N PHE A 53 -0.32 3.76 3.26
CA PHE A 53 -0.84 4.81 2.37
C PHE A 53 0.17 5.94 2.15
N ALA A 54 0.91 6.35 3.19
CA ALA A 54 1.96 7.35 3.05
C ALA A 54 3.07 6.85 2.11
N ALA A 55 3.47 5.59 2.21
CA ALA A 55 4.46 4.98 1.33
C ALA A 55 3.98 4.90 -0.12
N LEU A 56 2.73 4.49 -0.37
CA LEU A 56 2.12 4.47 -1.70
C LEU A 56 2.01 5.88 -2.30
N ALA A 57 1.61 6.88 -1.50
CA ALA A 57 1.54 8.27 -1.94
C ALA A 57 2.92 8.87 -2.23
N ALA A 58 3.93 8.53 -1.43
CA ALA A 58 5.32 8.90 -1.68
C ALA A 58 5.83 8.27 -2.98
N LEU A 59 5.56 6.98 -3.20
CA LEU A 59 5.92 6.27 -4.42
C LEU A 59 5.28 6.92 -5.66
N TRP A 60 3.99 7.25 -5.58
CA TRP A 60 3.28 7.97 -6.65
C TRP A 60 3.96 9.29 -7.01
N ARG A 61 4.33 10.08 -5.99
CA ARG A 61 4.98 11.39 -6.17
C ARG A 61 6.40 11.27 -6.71
N TRP A 62 7.20 10.35 -6.17
CA TRP A 62 8.60 10.17 -6.58
C TRP A 62 8.72 9.66 -8.01
N LYS A 63 7.81 8.78 -8.41
CA LYS A 63 7.76 8.23 -9.78
C LYS A 63 7.00 9.13 -10.75
N ARG A 64 6.49 10.28 -10.29
CA ARG A 64 5.75 11.28 -11.08
C ARG A 64 4.65 10.64 -11.94
N ILE A 65 3.93 9.69 -11.36
CA ILE A 65 2.88 8.96 -12.08
C ILE A 65 1.80 9.95 -12.49
N ARG A 66 1.55 10.06 -13.81
CA ARG A 66 0.59 10.99 -14.38
C ARG A 66 -0.79 10.40 -14.60
N SER A 67 -0.89 9.06 -14.65
CA SER A 67 -2.12 8.37 -15.02
C SER A 67 -2.34 7.13 -14.16
N ILE A 68 -3.58 7.00 -13.65
CA ILE A 68 -4.01 5.83 -12.88
C ILE A 68 -4.18 4.59 -13.75
N VAL A 69 -4.37 4.73 -15.06
CA VAL A 69 -4.52 3.61 -16.00
C VAL A 69 -3.17 3.06 -16.50
N SER A 70 -2.04 3.65 -16.09
CA SER A 70 -0.71 3.07 -16.33
C SER A 70 -0.48 1.83 -15.48
N VAL A 71 0.46 0.95 -15.85
CA VAL A 71 0.79 -0.25 -15.05
C VAL A 71 1.17 0.11 -13.62
N ALA A 72 1.99 1.17 -13.44
CA ALA A 72 2.37 1.67 -12.12
C ALA A 72 1.19 2.26 -11.34
N GLY A 73 0.33 3.04 -12.02
CA GLY A 73 -0.87 3.62 -11.42
C GLY A 73 -1.86 2.56 -10.95
N LEU A 74 -2.11 1.54 -11.76
CA LEU A 74 -2.95 0.39 -11.43
C LEU A 74 -2.35 -0.43 -10.28
N GLY A 75 -1.03 -0.67 -10.30
CA GLY A 75 -0.34 -1.37 -9.22
C GLY A 75 -0.50 -0.66 -7.87
N ILE A 76 -0.37 0.66 -7.84
CA ILE A 76 -0.60 1.46 -6.63
C ILE A 76 -2.07 1.45 -6.21
N ALA A 77 -2.99 1.57 -7.17
CA ALA A 77 -4.43 1.55 -6.88
C ALA A 77 -4.85 0.20 -6.26
N LEU A 78 -4.42 -0.90 -6.86
CA LEU A 78 -4.68 -2.26 -6.36
C LEU A 78 -4.06 -2.49 -4.98
N ALA A 79 -2.81 -2.08 -4.78
CA ALA A 79 -2.16 -2.16 -3.46
C ALA A 79 -2.91 -1.33 -2.42
N GLY A 80 -3.39 -0.14 -2.78
CA GLY A 80 -4.18 0.71 -1.89
C GLY A 80 -5.52 0.09 -1.49
N VAL A 81 -6.23 -0.53 -2.45
CA VAL A 81 -7.48 -1.26 -2.18
C VAL A 81 -7.22 -2.47 -1.28
N ALA A 82 -6.14 -3.20 -1.53
CA ALA A 82 -5.77 -4.36 -0.73
C ALA A 82 -5.42 -3.97 0.72
N VAL A 83 -4.64 -2.90 0.92
CA VAL A 83 -4.35 -2.33 2.26
C VAL A 83 -5.63 -1.94 2.99
N LEU A 84 -6.59 -1.32 2.28
CA LEU A 84 -7.89 -0.96 2.87
C LEU A 84 -8.69 -2.21 3.26
N TRP A 85 -8.70 -3.23 2.40
CA TRP A 85 -9.37 -4.49 2.63
C TRP A 85 -8.81 -5.22 3.85
N ASP A 86 -7.48 -5.26 4.00
CA ASP A 86 -6.79 -5.92 5.11
C ASP A 86 -7.07 -5.25 6.46
N PHE A 87 -7.47 -3.97 6.46
CA PHE A 87 -7.86 -3.25 7.67
C PHE A 87 -9.31 -3.55 8.11
N LEU A 88 -10.18 -4.01 7.21
CA LEU A 88 -11.60 -4.25 7.52
C LEU A 88 -11.84 -5.27 8.65
N PRO A 89 -11.16 -6.43 8.71
CA PRO A 89 -11.35 -7.39 9.80
C PRO A 89 -11.10 -6.78 11.18
N VAL A 90 -10.11 -5.90 11.30
CA VAL A 90 -9.75 -5.24 12.54
C VAL A 90 -10.81 -4.22 13.00
N LEU A 91 -11.63 -3.69 12.08
CA LEU A 91 -12.78 -2.84 12.44
C LEU A 91 -13.99 -3.62 12.93
N MET A 92 -14.04 -4.93 12.66
CA MET A 92 -15.14 -5.82 13.03
C MET A 92 -14.84 -6.68 14.26
N ALA A 93 -13.58 -6.69 14.71
CA ALA A 93 -13.10 -7.41 15.89
C ALA A 93 -13.34 -6.59 17.17
#